data_AF-A0A920GW16-F1
#
_entry.id   AF-A0A920GW16-F1
#
_cell.length_a   1.000
_cell.length_b   1.000
_cell.length_c   1.000
_cell.angle_alpha   90.00
_cell.angle_beta   90.00
_cell.angle_gamma   90.00
#
_symmetry.space_group_name_H-M   'P 1'
#
loop_
_entity.id
_entity.type
_entity.pdbx_description
1 polymer ?
#
loop_
_entity_poly.entity_id
_entity_poly.type
_entity_poly.pdbx_seq_one_letter_code
_entity_poly.pdbx_strand_id
1 'polypeptide(L)'
;MKYWMIVKSGIERKRIRTIMTVLSIAVAFTLFSLGRSVAVAFNSEIDYAGKDRLIVSSRLSFTDGLPLAHKNRIETLDGVKAVAYRQWFGGTYIERANFFPKWPIPPEYLDIYTELSLSESEISAFKNNIQRER
;
A
#
# COMPACT_ATOMS: atom_id res chain seq x y z
N MET A 1 29.49 34.40 -24.94
CA MET A 1 28.14 33.97 -25.38
C MET A 1 27.73 34.73 -26.64
N LYS A 2 28.37 34.44 -27.79
CA LYS A 2 28.31 35.30 -29.00
C LYS A 2 26.95 35.28 -29.76
N TYR A 3 26.10 34.28 -29.52
CA TYR A 3 24.85 34.06 -30.27
C TYR A 3 23.55 34.33 -29.49
N TRP A 4 23.65 34.63 -28.19
CA TRP A 4 22.48 34.83 -27.31
C TRP A 4 21.59 35.99 -27.76
N MET A 5 22.20 37.07 -28.24
CA MET A 5 21.49 38.25 -28.73
C MET A 5 20.64 37.96 -29.97
N ILE A 6 21.10 37.07 -30.84
CA ILE A 6 20.38 36.66 -32.06
C ILE A 6 19.19 35.78 -31.70
N VAL A 7 19.36 34.84 -30.76
CA VAL A 7 18.28 33.97 -30.27
C VAL A 7 17.19 34.79 -29.58
N LYS A 8 17.56 35.72 -28.69
CA LYS A 8 16.61 36.61 -28.01
C LYS A 8 15.82 37.48 -29.00
N SER A 9 16.50 38.05 -30.00
CA SER A 9 15.86 38.83 -31.06
C SER A 9 14.86 38.00 -31.88
N GLY A 10 15.19 36.74 -32.18
CA GLY A 10 14.28 35.80 -32.85
C GLY A 10 13.02 35.48 -32.04
N ILE A 11 13.17 35.31 -30.72
CA ILE A 11 12.06 35.01 -29.79
C ILE A 11 11.12 36.20 -29.65
N GLU A 12 11.65 37.42 -29.49
CA GLU A 12 10.84 38.64 -29.31
C GLU A 12 10.10 39.06 -30.58
N ARG A 13 10.58 38.69 -31.77
CA ARG A 13 9.93 39.01 -33.05
C ARG A 13 8.59 38.29 -33.24
N LYS A 14 8.39 37.14 -32.61
CA LYS A 14 7.18 36.30 -32.75
C LYS A 14 6.66 35.80 -31.40
N ARG A 15 6.39 36.73 -30.48
CA ARG A 15 5.97 36.48 -29.09
C ARG A 15 4.84 35.45 -28.96
N ILE A 16 3.78 35.57 -29.75
CA ILE A 16 2.62 34.66 -29.69
C ILE A 16 3.02 33.21 -30.02
N ARG A 17 3.82 33.01 -31.07
CA ARG A 17 4.27 31.67 -31.48
C ARG A 17 5.15 31.06 -30.40
N THR A 18 6.11 31.82 -29.88
CA THR A 18 7.02 31.35 -28.83
C THR A 18 6.28 31.01 -27.54
N ILE A 19 5.29 31.82 -27.15
CA ILE A 19 4.47 31.56 -25.97
C ILE A 19 3.67 30.26 -26.15
N MET A 20 3.02 30.07 -27.30
CA MET A 20 2.23 28.85 -27.55
C MET A 20 3.08 27.57 -27.56
N THR A 21 4.29 27.60 -28.13
CA THR A 21 5.19 26.43 -28.09
C THR A 21 5.72 26.15 -26.69
N VAL A 22 6.12 27.18 -25.94
CA VAL A 22 6.57 27.00 -24.55
C VAL A 22 5.44 26.49 -23.66
N LEU A 23 4.23 27.05 -23.82
CA LEU A 23 3.05 26.62 -23.06
C LEU A 23 2.67 25.17 -23.37
N SER A 24 2.74 24.76 -24.64
CA SER A 24 2.49 23.37 -25.04
C SER A 24 3.46 22.39 -24.35
N ILE A 25 4.76 22.72 -24.33
CA ILE A 25 5.78 21.92 -23.65
C ILE A 25 5.52 21.91 -22.14
N ALA A 26 5.21 23.06 -21.53
CA ALA A 26 4.93 23.16 -20.10
C ALA A 26 3.71 22.34 -19.68
N VAL A 27 2.64 22.32 -20.49
CA VAL A 27 1.45 21.49 -20.25
C VAL A 27 1.80 20.01 -20.32
N ALA A 28 2.59 19.58 -21.32
CA ALA A 28 2.99 18.18 -21.45
C ALA A 28 3.79 17.70 -20.22
N PHE A 29 4.76 18.48 -19.75
CA PHE A 29 5.53 18.16 -18.54
C PHE A 29 4.66 18.20 -17.28
N THR A 30 3.74 19.16 -17.17
CA THR A 30 2.80 19.24 -16.03
C THR A 30 1.92 17.99 -15.96
N LEU A 31 1.32 17.58 -17.08
CA LEU A 31 0.47 16.38 -17.13
C LEU A 31 1.27 15.11 -16.82
N PHE A 32 2.48 14.99 -17.39
CA PHE A 32 3.36 13.85 -17.11
C PHE A 32 3.77 13.80 -15.63
N SER A 33 4.16 14.94 -15.05
CA SER A 33 4.57 15.03 -13.66
C SER A 33 3.40 14.73 -12.72
N LEU A 34 2.20 15.26 -12.98
CA LEU A 34 1.02 14.95 -12.18
C LEU A 34 0.67 13.46 -12.24
N GLY A 35 0.68 12.86 -13.44
CA GLY A 35 0.45 11.43 -13.59
C GLY A 35 1.47 10.59 -12.82
N ARG A 36 2.75 10.99 -12.86
CA ARG A 36 3.81 10.37 -12.07
C ARG A 36 3.63 10.56 -10.56
N SER A 37 3.27 11.75 -10.11
CA SER A 37 3.03 12.01 -8.68
C SER A 37 1.89 11.17 -8.13
N VAL A 38 0.79 11.03 -8.89
CA VAL A 38 -0.32 10.15 -8.53
C VAL A 38 0.15 8.69 -8.47
N ALA A 39 0.90 8.23 -9.48
CA ALA A 39 1.46 6.88 -9.47
C ALA A 39 2.37 6.66 -8.25
N VAL A 40 3.24 7.61 -7.90
CA VAL A 40 4.10 7.51 -6.72
C VAL A 40 3.26 7.50 -5.44
N ALA A 41 2.28 8.38 -5.29
CA ALA A 41 1.44 8.45 -4.08
C ALA A 41 0.75 7.10 -3.77
N PHE A 42 0.24 6.40 -4.80
CA PHE A 42 -0.36 5.07 -4.62
C PHE A 42 0.67 3.96 -4.31
N ASN A 43 1.94 4.13 -4.69
CA ASN A 43 3.00 3.12 -4.46
C ASN A 43 3.85 3.42 -3.21
N SER A 44 3.96 4.67 -2.78
CA SER A 44 4.85 5.10 -1.70
C SER A 44 4.36 4.67 -0.31
N GLU A 45 3.05 4.47 -0.14
CA GLU A 45 2.49 3.92 1.10
C GLU A 45 2.84 2.43 1.28
N ILE A 46 3.04 1.71 0.17
CA ILE A 46 3.38 0.28 0.13
C ILE A 46 4.89 0.06 0.40
N ASP A 47 5.75 1.01 0.03
CA ASP A 47 7.21 0.81 0.02
C ASP A 47 7.88 0.91 1.40
N TYR A 48 7.17 1.43 2.41
CA TYR A 48 7.62 1.47 3.81
C TYR A 48 6.90 0.44 4.70
N ALA A 49 5.64 0.14 4.42
CA ALA A 49 4.84 -0.81 5.20
C ALA A 49 5.04 -2.26 4.69
N GLY A 50 6.04 -2.96 5.25
CA GLY A 50 6.21 -4.40 5.06
C GLY A 50 7.46 -4.85 4.31
N LYS A 51 8.51 -4.01 4.20
CA LYS A 51 9.83 -4.44 3.71
C LYS A 51 10.39 -5.67 4.44
N ASP A 52 10.00 -5.85 5.70
CA ASP A 52 10.46 -6.95 6.55
C ASP A 52 9.42 -8.08 6.68
N ARG A 53 8.35 -8.08 5.87
CA ARG A 53 7.22 -9.03 6.00
C ARG A 53 6.97 -9.80 4.71
N LEU A 54 7.01 -11.12 4.82
CA LEU A 54 6.67 -12.03 3.74
C LEU A 54 5.25 -12.57 3.92
N ILE A 55 4.46 -12.56 2.85
CA ILE A 55 3.11 -13.14 2.83
C ILE A 55 3.17 -14.49 2.12
N VAL A 56 2.76 -15.55 2.82
CA VAL A 56 2.63 -16.90 2.26
C VAL A 56 1.15 -17.19 2.03
N SER A 57 0.78 -17.57 0.81
CA SER A 57 -0.59 -17.89 0.42
C SER A 57 -0.68 -19.22 -0.31
N SER A 58 -1.88 -19.81 -0.33
CA SER A 58 -2.15 -20.98 -1.16
C SER A 58 -2.04 -20.63 -2.65
N ARG A 59 -1.47 -21.56 -3.42
CA ARG A 59 -1.39 -21.45 -4.89
C ARG A 59 -2.77 -21.56 -5.56
N LEU A 60 -3.74 -22.21 -4.91
CA LEU A 60 -5.07 -22.47 -5.46
C LEU A 60 -5.96 -21.22 -5.36
N SER A 61 -6.11 -20.68 -4.15
CA SER A 61 -6.91 -19.49 -3.87
C SER A 61 -6.48 -18.85 -2.56
N PHE A 62 -6.64 -17.53 -2.43
CA PHE A 62 -6.43 -16.81 -1.17
C PHE A 62 -7.49 -17.18 -0.10
N THR A 63 -8.61 -17.76 -0.50
CA THR A 63 -9.66 -18.24 0.40
C THR A 63 -9.35 -19.60 1.01
N ASP A 64 -8.44 -20.36 0.38
CA ASP A 64 -8.06 -21.69 0.84
C ASP A 64 -7.01 -21.57 1.94
N GLY A 65 -7.36 -22.05 3.13
CA GLY A 65 -6.46 -22.05 4.29
C GLY A 65 -5.25 -22.94 4.07
N LEU A 66 -4.11 -22.54 4.64
CA LEU A 66 -2.92 -23.38 4.72
C LEU A 66 -2.95 -24.22 6.00
N PRO A 67 -2.41 -25.46 5.99
CA PRO A 67 -2.26 -26.25 7.21
C PRO A 67 -1.44 -25.52 8.28
N LEU A 68 -1.90 -25.57 9.54
CA LEU A 68 -1.21 -24.90 10.67
C LEU A 68 0.22 -25.42 10.89
N ALA A 69 0.52 -26.66 10.48
CA ALA A 69 1.87 -27.21 10.50
C ALA A 69 2.88 -26.36 9.70
N HIS A 70 2.45 -25.64 8.65
CA HIS A 70 3.32 -24.73 7.92
C HIS A 70 3.72 -23.52 8.76
N LYS A 71 2.83 -22.99 9.62
CA LYS A 71 3.16 -21.91 10.56
C LYS A 71 4.34 -22.32 11.44
N ASN A 72 4.22 -23.45 12.13
CA ASN A 72 5.25 -23.96 13.03
C ASN A 72 6.57 -24.21 12.30
N ARG A 73 6.52 -24.71 11.06
CA ARG A 73 7.73 -24.92 10.25
C ARG A 73 8.40 -23.59 9.86
N ILE A 74 7.62 -22.57 9.49
CA ILE A 74 8.17 -21.25 9.12
C ILE A 74 8.79 -20.58 10.35
N GLU A 75 8.18 -20.72 11.53
CA GLU A 75 8.72 -20.18 12.79
C GLU A 75 10.11 -20.72 13.13
N THR A 76 10.46 -21.92 12.67
CA THR A 76 11.79 -22.53 12.90
C THR A 76 12.89 -22.06 11.94
N LEU A 77 12.57 -21.25 10.93
CA LEU A 77 13.55 -20.79 9.95
C LEU A 77 14.41 -19.65 10.51
N ASP A 78 15.72 -19.73 10.28
CA ASP A 78 16.66 -18.66 10.67
C ASP A 78 16.27 -17.33 10.01
N GLY A 79 16.22 -16.27 10.83
CA GLY A 79 15.85 -14.91 10.41
C GLY A 79 14.36 -14.59 10.51
N VAL A 80 13.48 -15.56 10.82
CA VAL A 80 12.07 -15.31 11.08
C VAL A 80 11.88 -14.85 12.53
N LYS A 81 11.40 -13.61 12.73
CA LYS A 81 11.13 -13.06 14.07
C LYS A 81 9.78 -13.48 14.64
N ALA A 82 8.75 -13.54 13.80
CA ALA A 82 7.38 -13.87 14.20
C ALA A 82 6.59 -14.38 13.00
N VAL A 83 5.61 -15.25 13.26
CA VAL A 83 4.66 -15.73 12.24
C VAL A 83 3.25 -15.62 12.79
N ALA A 84 2.38 -14.95 12.06
CA ALA A 84 0.95 -14.95 12.32
C ALA A 84 0.21 -15.35 11.04
N TYR A 85 -1.02 -15.81 11.21
CA TYR A 85 -1.89 -16.17 10.10
C TYR A 85 -3.11 -15.24 10.06
N ARG A 86 -3.72 -15.17 8.89
CA ARG A 86 -5.05 -14.59 8.69
C ARG A 86 -5.78 -15.45 7.67
N GLN A 87 -7.08 -15.62 7.84
CA GLN A 87 -7.87 -16.44 6.90
C GLN A 87 -9.09 -15.67 6.42
N TRP A 88 -9.50 -15.90 5.17
CA TRP A 88 -10.75 -15.34 4.67
C TRP A 88 -11.95 -16.00 5.37
N PHE A 89 -12.78 -15.22 6.05
CA PHE A 89 -13.99 -15.75 6.70
C PHE A 89 -15.25 -15.66 5.83
N GLY A 90 -15.35 -14.67 4.94
CA GLY A 90 -16.48 -14.53 4.01
C GLY A 90 -17.85 -14.29 4.64
N GLY A 91 -17.94 -14.01 5.94
CA GLY A 91 -19.21 -13.78 6.64
C GLY A 91 -19.98 -12.52 6.16
N THR A 92 -21.25 -12.43 6.53
CA THR A 92 -22.07 -11.21 6.35
C THR A 92 -22.09 -10.42 7.65
N TYR A 93 -21.83 -9.10 7.59
CA TYR A 93 -21.91 -8.23 8.77
C TYR A 93 -23.24 -7.47 8.73
N ILE A 94 -24.18 -7.84 9.59
CA ILE A 94 -25.56 -7.30 9.65
C ILE A 94 -26.33 -7.58 8.35
N GLU A 95 -25.95 -6.95 7.24
CA GLU A 95 -26.53 -7.07 5.91
C GLU A 95 -25.45 -7.26 4.84
N ARG A 96 -25.81 -7.86 3.69
CA ARG A 96 -24.88 -8.09 2.58
C ARG A 96 -24.33 -6.80 1.95
N ALA A 97 -25.08 -5.71 2.03
CA ALA A 97 -24.66 -4.40 1.54
C ALA A 97 -23.46 -3.82 2.33
N ASN A 98 -23.31 -4.20 3.61
CA ASN A 98 -22.22 -3.77 4.48
C ASN A 98 -20.97 -4.65 4.30
N PHE A 99 -20.55 -4.82 3.04
CA PHE A 99 -19.43 -5.68 2.73
C PHE A 99 -18.10 -5.02 3.11
N PHE A 100 -17.34 -5.73 3.94
CA PHE A 100 -15.92 -5.50 4.12
C PHE A 100 -15.19 -6.84 4.29
N PRO A 101 -13.91 -6.94 3.88
CA PRO A 101 -13.09 -8.11 4.10
C PRO A 101 -12.97 -8.42 5.59
N LYS A 102 -13.31 -9.65 5.98
CA LYS A 102 -13.21 -10.12 7.37
C LYS A 102 -12.15 -11.20 7.48
N TRP A 103 -11.12 -10.88 8.25
CA TRP A 103 -9.95 -11.72 8.45
C TRP A 103 -9.81 -12.01 9.94
N PRO A 104 -10.20 -13.20 10.41
CA PRO A 104 -9.85 -13.64 11.75
C PRO A 104 -8.33 -13.73 11.85
N ILE A 105 -7.79 -13.11 12.90
CA ILE A 105 -6.37 -13.05 13.19
C ILE A 105 -6.14 -13.49 14.65
N PRO A 106 -5.01 -14.15 14.95
CA PRO A 106 -4.60 -14.37 16.32
C PRO A 106 -4.05 -13.07 16.94
N PRO A 107 -3.98 -12.95 18.28
CA PRO A 107 -3.45 -11.77 18.96
C PRO A 107 -2.04 -11.36 18.51
N GLU A 108 -1.17 -12.35 18.26
CA GLU A 108 0.22 -12.11 17.82
C GLU A 108 0.32 -11.43 16.46
N TYR A 109 -0.76 -11.41 15.67
CA TYR A 109 -0.80 -10.69 14.39
C TYR A 109 -0.61 -9.18 14.58
N LEU A 110 -1.08 -8.61 15.69
CA LEU A 110 -0.94 -7.19 15.99
C LEU A 110 0.51 -6.80 16.25
N ASP A 111 1.34 -7.72 16.72
CA ASP A 111 2.77 -7.49 16.95
C ASP A 111 3.56 -7.43 15.62
N ILE A 112 3.00 -8.01 14.53
CA ILE A 112 3.60 -8.02 13.18
C ILE A 112 3.14 -6.82 12.34
N TYR A 113 1.98 -6.25 12.65
CA TYR A 113 1.37 -5.12 11.93
C TYR A 113 1.31 -3.87 12.82
N THR A 114 2.49 -3.36 13.20
CA THR A 114 2.62 -2.18 14.07
C THR A 114 2.11 -0.88 13.44
N GLU A 115 1.91 -0.87 12.12
CA GLU A 115 1.28 0.24 11.39
C GLU A 115 -0.21 0.40 11.71
N LEU A 116 -0.85 -0.58 12.37
CA LEU A 116 -2.23 -0.46 12.81
C LEU A 116 -2.32 0.49 14.00
N SER A 117 -2.87 1.68 13.76
CA SER A 117 -3.18 2.66 14.81
C SER A 117 -4.39 2.21 15.62
N LEU A 118 -4.15 1.39 16.65
CA LEU A 118 -5.17 0.95 17.61
C LEU A 118 -4.84 1.52 18.99
N SER A 119 -5.86 1.98 19.70
CA SER A 119 -5.73 2.36 21.11
C SER A 119 -5.55 1.13 22.00
N GLU A 120 -4.92 1.31 23.17
CA GLU A 120 -4.70 0.21 24.12
C GLU A 120 -6.02 -0.44 24.59
N SER A 121 -7.10 0.35 24.66
CA SER A 121 -8.43 -0.14 25.01
C SER A 121 -9.00 -1.06 23.92
N GLU A 122 -8.80 -0.75 22.64
CA GLU A 122 -9.22 -1.58 21.51
C GLU A 122 -8.44 -2.89 21.45
N ILE A 123 -7.12 -2.85 21.66
CA ILE A 123 -6.28 -4.05 21.73
C ILE A 123 -6.73 -4.95 22.87
N SER A 124 -7.01 -4.37 24.04
CA SER A 124 -7.48 -5.11 25.22
C SER A 124 -8.87 -5.72 24.98
N ALA A 125 -9.79 -4.95 24.41
CA ALA A 125 -11.13 -5.45 24.05
C ALA A 125 -11.05 -6.62 23.06
N PHE A 126 -10.18 -6.52 22.05
CA PHE A 126 -9.95 -7.59 21.09
C PHE A 126 -9.44 -8.88 21.76
N LYS A 127 -8.41 -8.78 22.61
CA LYS A 127 -7.85 -9.93 23.34
C LYS A 127 -8.89 -10.58 24.27
N ASN A 128 -9.70 -9.78 24.95
CA ASN A 128 -10.74 -10.26 25.86
C ASN A 128 -11.92 -10.93 25.15
N ASN A 129 -12.28 -10.46 23.94
CA ASN A 129 -13.38 -11.05 23.18
C ASN A 129 -13.05 -12.49 22.75
N ILE A 130 -11.79 -12.75 22.34
CA ILE A 130 -11.32 -14.09 21.96
C ILE A 130 -11.32 -15.07 23.15
N GLN A 131 -11.06 -14.59 24.38
CA GLN A 131 -11.06 -15.43 25.59
C GLN A 131 -12.44 -15.89 26.05
N ARG A 132 -13.53 -15.22 25.63
CA ARG A 132 -14.89 -15.62 26.01
C ARG A 132 -15.43 -16.82 25.23
N GLU A 133 -14.82 -17.17 24.10
CA GLU A 133 -15.28 -18.27 23.24
C GLU A 133 -14.49 -19.59 23.46
N ARG A 134 -13.57 -19.63 24.43
CA ARG A 134 -12.93 -20.87 24.91
C ARG A 134 -13.49 -21.29 26.25
#